data_AF-A0A7K5FQS7-F1
#
_entry.id   AF-A0A7K5FQS7-F1
#
_cell.length_a   1.000
_cell.length_b   1.000
_cell.length_c   1.000
_cell.angle_alpha   90.00
_cell.angle_beta   90.00
_cell.angle_gamma   90.00
#
_symmetry.space_group_name_H-M   'P 1'
#
loop_
_entity.id
_entity.type
_entity.pdbx_description
1 polymer ?
#
loop_
_entity_poly.entity_id
_entity_poly.type
_entity_poly.pdbx_seq_one_letter_code
_entity_poly.pdbx_strand_id
1 'polypeptide(L)'
;MLKTCPSFPEARCPVPWVQNGRIVSPRAVYTHKDTVAFECEPGYIIRGHRVVQCQLNSTWQPPVPVCEQGKCSNSAMHINLT
;
A
#
# COMPACT_ATOMS: atom_id res chain seq x y z
N MET A 1 24.70 -19.62 28.97
CA MET A 1 24.11 -18.26 28.93
C MET A 1 23.28 -18.14 27.66
N LEU A 2 22.08 -18.75 27.64
CA LEU A 2 21.20 -18.71 26.47
C LEU A 2 20.67 -17.28 26.36
N LYS A 3 21.13 -16.53 25.35
CA LYS A 3 20.55 -15.24 24.98
C LYS A 3 19.17 -15.51 24.38
N THR A 4 18.16 -15.68 25.23
CA THR A 4 16.78 -15.53 24.80
C THR A 4 16.59 -14.06 24.48
N CYS A 5 16.69 -13.69 23.20
CA CYS A 5 16.08 -12.44 22.75
C CYS A 5 14.62 -12.48 23.21
N PRO A 6 14.10 -11.43 23.86
CA PRO A 6 12.71 -11.42 24.31
C PRO A 6 11.88 -11.78 23.09
N SER A 7 11.08 -12.84 23.21
CA SER A 7 10.24 -13.37 22.14
C SER A 7 9.59 -12.20 21.44
N PHE A 8 10.09 -11.88 20.24
CA PHE A 8 9.53 -10.82 19.44
C PHE A 8 8.10 -11.30 19.20
N PRO A 9 7.05 -10.62 19.73
CA PRO A 9 5.69 -11.05 19.45
C PRO A 9 5.62 -11.11 17.94
N GLU A 10 5.35 -12.28 17.37
CA GLU A 10 5.38 -12.47 15.92
C GLU A 10 4.63 -11.30 15.30
N ALA A 11 5.33 -10.40 14.63
CA ALA A 11 4.71 -9.15 14.24
C ALA A 11 3.66 -9.51 13.20
N ARG A 12 2.39 -9.38 13.56
CA ARG A 12 1.26 -9.81 12.74
C ARG A 12 0.54 -8.54 12.29
N CYS A 13 0.80 -8.12 11.07
CA CYS A 13 0.16 -6.93 10.54
C CYS A 13 -1.29 -7.24 10.17
N PRO A 14 -2.22 -6.30 10.41
CA PRO A 14 -3.60 -6.45 9.98
C PRO A 14 -3.66 -6.50 8.45
N VAL A 15 -4.65 -7.20 7.91
CA VAL A 15 -4.93 -7.17 6.46
C VAL A 15 -5.20 -5.71 6.06
N PRO A 16 -4.38 -5.12 5.18
CA PRO A 16 -4.50 -3.71 4.86
C PRO A 16 -5.74 -3.44 4.00
N TRP A 17 -6.41 -2.33 4.26
CA TRP A 17 -7.57 -1.88 3.49
C TRP A 17 -7.20 -0.64 2.67
N VAL A 18 -7.62 -0.59 1.40
CA VAL A 18 -7.47 0.56 0.51
C VAL A 18 -8.80 0.82 -0.18
N GLN A 19 -9.29 2.07 -0.12
CA GLN A 19 -10.50 2.47 -0.84
C GLN A 19 -10.20 2.66 -2.32
N ASN A 20 -11.13 2.27 -3.20
CA ASN A 20 -11.00 2.37 -4.66
C ASN A 20 -9.73 1.70 -5.21
N GLY A 21 -9.34 0.60 -4.58
CA GLY A 21 -8.15 -0.16 -4.92
C GLY A 21 -8.20 -1.57 -4.34
N ARG A 22 -7.15 -2.35 -4.60
CA ARG A 22 -7.02 -3.73 -4.17
C ARG A 22 -5.59 -4.08 -3.80
N ILE A 23 -5.45 -5.14 -3.01
CA ILE A 23 -4.18 -5.85 -2.84
C ILE A 23 -3.95 -6.73 -4.07
N VAL A 24 -2.77 -6.66 -4.68
CA VAL A 24 -2.43 -7.42 -5.90
C VAL A 24 -2.40 -8.94 -5.63
N SER A 25 -1.91 -9.36 -4.47
CA SER A 25 -1.84 -10.76 -4.06
C SER A 25 -2.19 -10.90 -2.57
N PRO A 26 -3.48 -10.94 -2.20
CA PRO A 26 -3.91 -10.98 -0.81
C PRO A 26 -3.53 -12.29 -0.13
N ARG A 27 -3.17 -12.22 1.15
CA ARG A 27 -2.93 -13.35 2.05
C ARG A 27 -3.80 -13.22 3.29
N ALA A 28 -4.06 -14.35 3.96
CA ALA A 28 -4.81 -14.38 5.21
C ALA A 28 -4.00 -13.81 6.40
N VAL A 29 -2.68 -13.90 6.35
CA VAL A 29 -1.76 -13.47 7.43
C VAL A 29 -0.54 -12.80 6.83
N TYR A 30 -0.07 -11.73 7.47
CA TYR A 30 1.16 -11.03 7.15
C TYR A 30 2.06 -10.93 8.37
N THR A 31 3.34 -11.22 8.19
CA THR A 31 4.37 -11.25 9.23
C THR A 31 5.51 -10.27 8.94
N HIS A 32 6.37 -10.01 9.93
CA HIS A 32 7.50 -9.10 9.76
C HIS A 32 8.29 -9.38 8.46
N LYS A 33 8.57 -8.30 7.71
CA LYS A 33 9.20 -8.29 6.37
C LYS A 33 8.32 -8.76 5.21
N ASP A 34 7.11 -9.25 5.44
CA ASP A 34 6.17 -9.45 4.34
C ASP A 34 5.84 -8.10 3.69
N THR A 35 5.79 -8.11 2.36
CA THR A 35 5.45 -6.93 1.55
C THR A 35 4.12 -7.11 0.86
N VAL A 36 3.38 -6.02 0.75
CA VAL A 36 2.08 -5.99 0.06
C VAL A 36 2.10 -4.91 -1.00
N ALA A 37 1.68 -5.27 -2.21
CA ALA A 37 1.53 -4.34 -3.33
C ALA A 37 0.06 -3.99 -3.53
N PHE A 38 -0.21 -2.72 -3.81
CA PHE A 38 -1.54 -2.19 -4.08
C PHE A 38 -1.70 -1.76 -5.54
N GLU A 39 -2.93 -1.81 -5.99
CA GLU A 39 -3.36 -1.33 -7.30
C GLU A 39 -4.69 -0.60 -7.16
N CYS A 40 -4.82 0.57 -7.81
CA CYS A 40 -6.05 1.33 -7.79
C CYS A 40 -7.00 0.86 -8.90
N GLU A 41 -8.30 1.01 -8.65
CA GLU A 41 -9.33 0.73 -9.65
C GLU A 41 -9.22 1.70 -10.85
N PRO A 42 -9.77 1.34 -12.02
CA PRO A 42 -9.75 2.21 -13.19
C PRO A 42 -10.32 3.61 -12.88
N GLY A 43 -9.61 4.65 -13.31
CA GLY A 43 -9.98 6.04 -13.01
C GLY A 43 -9.45 6.57 -11.68
N TYR A 44 -8.72 5.75 -10.90
CA TYR A 44 -8.01 6.17 -9.69
C TYR A 44 -6.50 6.04 -9.85
N ILE A 45 -5.75 6.92 -9.19
CA ILE A 45 -4.30 6.98 -9.21
C ILE A 45 -3.78 6.79 -7.78
N ILE A 46 -2.73 5.98 -7.65
CA ILE A 46 -2.11 5.70 -6.36
C ILE A 46 -1.35 6.92 -5.85
N ARG A 47 -1.63 7.34 -4.62
CA ARG A 47 -0.89 8.38 -3.90
C ARG A 47 -0.17 7.76 -2.71
N GLY A 48 1.16 7.93 -2.70
CA GLY A 48 2.05 7.30 -1.72
C GLY A 48 2.82 6.13 -2.34
N HIS A 49 3.14 5.13 -1.53
CA HIS A 49 3.96 4.00 -1.96
C HIS A 49 3.10 2.82 -2.40
N ARG A 50 3.39 2.30 -3.59
CA ARG A 50 2.72 1.10 -4.13
C ARG A 50 2.95 -0.14 -3.28
N VAL A 51 4.12 -0.22 -2.64
CA VAL A 51 4.54 -1.37 -1.84
C VAL A 51 4.78 -0.92 -0.41
N VAL A 52 4.24 -1.67 0.53
CA VAL A 52 4.42 -1.48 1.98
C VAL A 52 4.98 -2.75 2.60
N GLN A 53 5.66 -2.63 3.73
CA GLN A 53 6.27 -3.75 4.44
C GLN A 53 5.76 -3.82 5.88
N CYS A 54 5.44 -5.04 6.33
CA CYS A 54 5.04 -5.30 7.70
C CYS A 54 6.25 -5.15 8.63
N GLN A 55 6.12 -4.26 9.60
CA GLN A 55 7.15 -3.95 10.57
C GLN A 55 7.01 -4.80 11.82
N LEU A 56 8.11 -4.85 12.57
CA LEU A 56 8.21 -5.46 13.89
C LEU A 56 7.13 -4.95 14.89
N ASN A 57 6.70 -3.70 14.79
CA ASN A 57 5.63 -3.15 15.64
C ASN A 57 4.20 -3.47 15.12
N SER A 58 4.03 -4.44 14.22
CA SER A 58 2.75 -4.81 13.60
C SER A 58 2.08 -3.67 12.82
N THR A 59 2.88 -2.74 12.27
CA THR A 59 2.40 -1.66 11.39
C THR A 59 2.93 -1.81 9.97
N TRP A 60 2.23 -1.20 9.02
CA TRP A 60 2.70 -1.10 7.64
C TRP A 60 3.57 0.14 7.46
N GLN A 61 4.78 -0.05 6.93
CA GLN A 61 5.67 1.05 6.58
C GLN A 61 6.24 0.86 5.17
N PRO A 62 6.19 1.89 4.32
CA PRO A 62 5.44 3.14 4.49
C PRO A 62 3.93 2.91 4.70
N PRO A 63 3.15 3.92 5.12
CA PRO A 63 1.70 3.76 5.35
C PRO A 63 0.98 3.26 4.10
N VAL A 64 -0.15 2.58 4.31
CA VAL A 64 -1.03 2.10 3.24
C VAL A 64 -1.42 3.27 2.34
N PRO A 65 -1.28 3.14 1.00
CA PRO A 65 -1.52 4.24 0.07
C PRO A 65 -3.01 4.57 -0.05
N VAL A 66 -3.29 5.73 -0.64
CA VAL A 66 -4.65 6.17 -0.98
C VAL A 66 -4.81 6.14 -2.50
N CYS A 67 -5.95 5.65 -2.98
CA CYS A 67 -6.33 5.79 -4.38
C CYS A 67 -7.21 7.02 -4.55
N GLU A 68 -6.67 8.05 -5.19
CA GLU A 68 -7.37 9.30 -5.46
C GLU A 68 -7.93 9.29 -6.87
N GLN A 69 -9.06 9.97 -7.10
CA GLN A 69 -9.63 10.04 -8.44
C GLN A 69 -8.63 10.70 -9.39
N GLY A 70 -8.28 9.98 -10.46
CA GLY A 70 -7.45 10.52 -11.52
C GLY A 70 -8.17 11.71 -12.13
N LYS A 71 -7.54 12.87 -12.11
CA LYS A 71 -8.02 13.99 -12.91
C LYS A 71 -7.90 13.55 -14.38
N CYS A 72 -9.02 13.57 -15.11
CA CYS A 72 -8.94 13.62 -16.55
C CYS A 72 -8.21 14.91 -16.91
N SER A 73 -6.90 14.84 -17.15
CA SER A 73 -6.23 15.87 -17.92
C SER A 73 -6.81 15.79 -19.32
N ASN A 74 -7.85 16.59 -19.57
CA ASN A 74 -8.20 17.00 -20.91
C ASN A 74 -7.08 17.91 -21.46
N SER A 75 -5.84 17.41 -21.51
CA SER A 75 -4.75 18.03 -22.26
C SER A 75 -4.82 17.62 -23.73
N ALA A 76 -6.06 17.63 -24.26
CA ALA A 76 -6.39 17.61 -25.68
C ALA A 76 -7.21 18.86 -26.04
N MET A 77 -7.06 19.95 -25.29
CA MET A 77 -7.44 21.27 -25.76
C MET A 77 -6.20 21.93 -26.36
N HIS A 78 -5.79 21.43 -27.52
CA HIS A 78 -5.14 22.29 -28.51
C HIS A 78 -6.19 23.35 -28.88
N ILE A 79 -6.20 24.48 -28.18
CA ILE A 79 -6.63 25.72 -28.80
C ILE A 79 -5.38 26.55 -29.07
N ASN A 80 -4.73 26.26 -30.20
CA ASN A 80 -4.05 27.36 -30.89
C ASN A 80 -5.17 28.26 -31.42
N LEU A 81 -5.56 29.25 -30.61
CA LEU A 81 -6.25 30.42 -31.13
C LEU A 81 -5.21 31.19 -31.96
N THR A 82 -5.18 30.92 -33.26
CA THR A 82 -4.59 31.82 -34.26
C THR A 82 -5.71 32.31 -35.16
#